data_AF-A0A3D1QUW7-F1
#
_entry.id   AF-A0A3D1QUW7-F1
#
_cell.length_a   1.000
_cell.length_b   1.000
_cell.length_c   1.000
_cell.angle_alpha   90.00
_cell.angle_beta   90.00
_cell.angle_gamma   90.00
#
_symmetry.space_group_name_H-M   'P 1'
#
loop_
_entity.id
_entity.type
_entity.pdbx_description
1 polymer ?
#
loop_
_entity_poly.entity_id
_entity_poly.type
_entity_poly.pdbx_seq_one_letter_code
_entity_poly.pdbx_strand_id
1 'polypeptide(L)'
;MSHQPLACPCCNSPMESYRIGATDLDLCGGCEGLWFDGGELEEVVGAPLPAQGSFPQYRACPRCKESMKRVMLGKTSVEHCELCKGYFLDADELEVIIAAAAVPVAAEAKKKASAADIDPGPREFDCLKCGERFPIAKAYSVPGGRICDGCSGFVPATTEPSKLVKFITGLLEAVPTHHHRSRFSLGRSFFD
;
A
#
# COMPACT_ATOMS: atom_id res chain seq x y z
N MET A 1 -16.03 -15.54 12.36
CA MET A 1 -16.41 -14.32 13.08
C MET A 1 -16.48 -13.23 12.03
N SER A 2 -17.68 -12.75 11.71
CA SER A 2 -17.88 -11.69 10.72
C SER A 2 -17.38 -10.37 11.29
N HIS A 3 -16.18 -9.95 10.89
CA HIS A 3 -15.67 -8.63 11.20
C HIS A 3 -16.54 -7.58 10.50
N GLN A 4 -16.94 -6.55 11.23
CA GLN A 4 -17.63 -5.41 10.65
C GLN A 4 -16.67 -4.66 9.69
N PRO A 5 -17.17 -4.13 8.56
CA PRO A 5 -16.34 -3.43 7.60
C PRO A 5 -15.71 -2.20 8.26
N LEU A 6 -14.40 -2.03 8.04
CA LEU A 6 -13.65 -0.87 8.52
C LEU A 6 -14.07 0.40 7.77
N ALA A 7 -13.95 1.54 8.42
CA ALA A 7 -14.13 2.84 7.79
C ALA A 7 -12.77 3.38 7.32
N CYS A 8 -12.63 3.69 6.04
CA CYS A 8 -11.37 4.13 5.45
C CYS A 8 -10.83 5.40 6.14
N PRO A 9 -9.58 5.42 6.63
CA PRO A 9 -8.99 6.61 7.25
C PRO A 9 -8.80 7.80 6.30
N CYS A 10 -8.79 7.56 4.99
CA CYS A 10 -8.63 8.60 3.97
C CYS A 10 -9.96 9.25 3.56
N CYS A 11 -11.00 8.45 3.29
CA CYS A 11 -12.27 8.94 2.74
C CYS A 11 -13.53 8.50 3.51
N ASN A 12 -13.38 7.78 4.63
CA ASN A 12 -14.46 7.26 5.48
C ASN A 12 -15.45 6.31 4.79
N SER A 13 -15.15 5.85 3.57
CA SER A 13 -15.93 4.82 2.87
C SER A 13 -15.75 3.45 3.54
N PRO A 14 -16.75 2.55 3.48
CA PRO A 14 -16.59 1.18 3.97
C PRO A 14 -15.51 0.45 3.17
N MET A 15 -14.68 -0.31 3.88
CA MET A 15 -13.64 -1.15 3.30
C MET A 15 -14.14 -2.59 3.20
N GLU A 16 -13.73 -3.28 2.15
CA GLU A 16 -14.07 -4.67 1.87
C GLU A 16 -12.83 -5.55 2.13
N SER A 17 -13.02 -6.66 2.85
CA SER A 17 -11.93 -7.57 3.21
C SER A 17 -11.64 -8.56 2.08
N TYR A 18 -10.38 -8.69 1.70
CA TYR A 18 -9.85 -9.64 0.73
C TYR A 18 -8.77 -10.50 1.40
N ARG A 19 -8.69 -11.78 1.06
CA ARG A 19 -7.75 -12.71 1.70
C ARG A 19 -6.62 -13.09 0.76
N ILE A 20 -5.39 -12.62 1.00
CA ILE A 20 -4.17 -13.03 0.26
C ILE A 20 -3.42 -14.08 1.07
N GLY A 21 -3.42 -15.32 0.59
CA GLY A 21 -2.77 -16.44 1.27
C GLY A 21 -3.38 -16.67 2.66
N ALA A 22 -2.58 -16.44 3.71
CA ALA A 22 -3.03 -16.53 5.09
C ALA A 22 -3.47 -15.18 5.69
N THR A 23 -3.18 -14.08 5.00
CA THR A 23 -3.40 -12.70 5.43
C THR A 23 -4.75 -12.17 4.95
N ASP A 24 -5.45 -11.43 5.80
CA ASP A 24 -6.63 -10.65 5.39
C ASP A 24 -6.18 -9.19 5.15
N LEU A 25 -6.77 -8.50 4.17
CA LEU A 25 -6.51 -7.08 3.91
C LEU A 25 -7.83 -6.37 3.66
N ASP A 26 -7.97 -5.13 4.09
CA ASP A 26 -9.17 -4.35 3.75
C ASP A 26 -8.85 -3.35 2.64
N LEU A 27 -9.65 -3.36 1.57
CA LEU A 27 -9.55 -2.46 0.44
C LEU A 27 -10.70 -1.46 0.45
N CYS A 28 -10.38 -0.19 0.33
CA CYS A 28 -11.37 0.86 0.17
C CYS A 28 -11.79 1.02 -1.30
N GLY A 29 -13.07 0.78 -1.62
CA GLY A 29 -13.60 1.00 -2.98
C GLY A 29 -13.69 2.48 -3.41
N GLY A 30 -13.55 3.43 -2.49
CA GLY A 30 -13.62 4.87 -2.78
C GLY A 30 -12.29 5.50 -3.20
N CYS A 31 -11.23 5.29 -2.42
CA CYS A 31 -9.89 5.87 -2.67
C CYS A 31 -8.81 4.82 -2.97
N GLU A 32 -9.17 3.54 -3.03
CA GLU A 32 -8.24 2.42 -3.27
C GLU A 32 -7.15 2.25 -2.21
N GLY A 33 -7.33 2.87 -1.03
CA GLY A 33 -6.44 2.70 0.10
C GLY A 33 -6.60 1.33 0.75
N LEU A 34 -5.49 0.83 1.30
CA LEU A 34 -5.39 -0.49 1.91
C LEU A 34 -5.17 -0.38 3.40
N TRP A 35 -5.78 -1.29 4.14
CA TRP A 35 -5.52 -1.51 5.55
C TRP A 35 -4.95 -2.90 5.78
N PHE A 36 -3.91 -2.95 6.60
CA PHE A 36 -3.28 -4.16 7.12
C PHE A 36 -3.33 -4.08 8.64
N ASP A 37 -3.80 -5.14 9.29
CA ASP A 37 -3.64 -5.29 10.73
C ASP A 37 -2.19 -5.59 11.10
N GLY A 38 -1.91 -5.60 12.41
CA GLY A 38 -0.55 -5.76 12.92
C GLY A 38 0.10 -7.07 12.46
N GLY A 39 1.21 -6.94 11.72
CA GLY A 39 2.02 -8.06 11.22
C GLY A 39 1.59 -8.58 9.84
N GLU A 40 0.45 -8.14 9.31
CA GLU A 40 -0.09 -8.61 8.03
C GLU A 40 0.73 -8.08 6.84
N LEU A 41 1.19 -6.83 6.91
CA LEU A 41 2.00 -6.24 5.84
C LEU A 41 3.34 -6.97 5.70
N GLU A 42 3.99 -7.30 6.81
CA GLU A 42 5.23 -8.08 6.83
C GLU A 42 5.03 -9.52 6.35
N GLU A 43 3.85 -10.11 6.60
CA GLU A 43 3.50 -11.44 6.07
C GLU A 43 3.37 -11.41 4.55
N VAL A 44 2.68 -10.41 3.99
CA VAL A 44 2.54 -10.23 2.53
C VAL A 44 3.88 -9.93 1.86
N VAL A 45 4.73 -9.13 2.51
CA VAL A 45 6.05 -8.77 1.98
C VAL A 45 7.10 -9.87 2.19
N GLY A 46 6.92 -10.74 3.19
CA GLY A 46 7.84 -11.82 3.52
C GLY A 46 9.15 -11.37 4.18
N ALA A 47 9.23 -10.12 4.62
CA ALA A 47 10.42 -9.55 5.27
C ALA A 47 10.03 -8.47 6.30
N PRO A 48 10.83 -8.29 7.37
CA PRO A 48 10.64 -7.17 8.29
C PRO A 48 10.78 -5.82 7.59
N LEU A 49 9.84 -4.91 7.84
CA LEU A 49 9.87 -3.55 7.31
C LEU A 49 10.21 -2.56 8.43
N PRO A 50 11.48 -2.13 8.56
CA PRO A 50 11.86 -1.19 9.61
C PRO A 50 11.22 0.18 9.36
N ALA A 51 10.26 0.54 10.20
CA ALA A 51 9.64 1.86 10.21
C ALA A 51 10.65 2.92 10.68
N GLN A 52 10.82 3.97 9.87
CA GLN A 52 11.77 5.06 10.14
C GLN A 52 11.08 6.42 10.09
N GLY A 53 11.44 7.30 11.03
CA GLY A 53 10.81 8.60 11.16
C GLY A 53 9.37 8.50 11.67
N SER A 54 8.90 9.56 12.31
CA SER A 54 7.52 9.66 12.78
C SER A 54 7.06 11.10 12.66
N PHE A 55 6.14 11.37 11.74
CA PHE A 55 5.54 12.69 11.60
C PHE A 55 4.08 12.65 12.10
N PRO A 56 3.62 13.69 12.81
CA PRO A 56 2.21 13.81 13.17
C PRO A 56 1.33 13.83 11.91
N GLN A 57 0.18 13.19 11.99
CA GLN A 57 -0.84 13.18 10.95
C GLN A 57 -2.22 13.11 11.59
N TYR A 58 -3.26 13.49 10.85
CA TYR A 58 -4.62 13.67 11.38
C TYR A 58 -5.58 12.52 11.04
N ARG A 59 -5.09 11.40 10.52
CA ARG A 59 -5.95 10.24 10.19
C ARG A 59 -6.14 9.35 11.42
N ALA A 60 -7.40 9.02 11.73
CA ALA A 60 -7.76 8.13 12.83
C ALA A 60 -7.64 6.65 12.41
N CYS A 61 -7.11 5.82 13.29
CA CYS A 61 -7.01 4.38 13.08
C CYS A 61 -8.40 3.76 12.94
N PRO A 62 -8.68 2.95 11.90
CA PRO A 62 -9.99 2.36 11.69
C PRO A 62 -10.34 1.32 12.76
N ARG A 63 -9.33 0.65 13.34
CA ARG A 63 -9.46 -0.35 14.41
C ARG A 63 -9.71 0.27 15.79
N CYS A 64 -8.78 1.11 16.28
CA CYS A 64 -8.80 1.61 17.65
C CYS A 64 -9.17 3.08 17.79
N LYS A 65 -9.38 3.79 16.67
CA LYS A 65 -9.73 5.23 16.60
C LYS A 65 -8.65 6.20 17.09
N GLU A 66 -7.49 5.70 17.52
CA GLU A 66 -6.35 6.51 17.92
C GLU A 66 -5.70 7.22 16.72
N SER A 67 -4.99 8.32 16.98
CA SER A 67 -4.23 9.02 15.94
C SER A 67 -3.09 8.15 15.44
N MET A 68 -3.06 7.91 14.12
CA MET A 68 -1.93 7.22 13.48
C MET A 68 -0.76 8.20 13.29
N LYS A 69 0.44 7.68 13.02
CA LYS A 69 1.64 8.47 12.67
C LYS A 69 2.14 8.12 11.28
N ARG A 70 2.83 9.06 10.65
CA ARG A 70 3.46 8.82 9.34
C ARG A 70 4.83 8.25 9.55
N VAL A 71 5.10 7.08 9.00
CA VAL A 71 6.41 6.41 9.06
C VAL A 71 6.89 6.07 7.66
N MET A 72 8.20 5.96 7.48
CA MET A 72 8.79 5.49 6.24
C MET A 72 9.05 3.99 6.30
N LEU A 73 8.48 3.23 5.37
CA LEU A 73 8.87 1.85 5.08
C LEU A 73 9.73 1.86 3.81
N GLY A 74 11.05 1.75 4.00
CA GLY A 74 12.01 1.96 2.92
C GLY A 74 11.96 3.41 2.41
N LYS A 75 11.41 3.61 1.21
CA LYS A 75 11.25 4.94 0.58
C LYS A 75 9.79 5.39 0.50
N THR A 76 8.86 4.59 1.00
CA THR A 76 7.43 4.86 0.96
C THR A 76 6.99 5.38 2.31
N SER A 77 6.23 6.48 2.32
CA SER A 77 5.60 7.00 3.52
C SER A 77 4.27 6.30 3.71
N VAL A 78 4.02 5.71 4.87
CA VAL A 78 2.75 5.07 5.20
C VAL A 78 2.25 5.52 6.55
N GLU A 79 0.98 5.28 6.83
CA GLU A 79 0.38 5.52 8.13
C GLU A 79 0.46 4.29 9.03
N HIS A 80 0.98 4.45 10.23
CA HIS A 80 1.11 3.39 11.22
C HIS A 80 0.36 3.71 12.51
N CYS A 81 -0.38 2.75 13.03
CA CYS A 81 -0.97 2.81 14.35
C CYS A 81 -0.07 2.12 15.38
N GLU A 82 0.47 2.85 16.34
CA GLU A 82 1.33 2.27 17.37
C GLU A 82 0.60 1.37 18.39
N LEU A 83 -0.73 1.45 18.46
CA LEU A 83 -1.53 0.64 19.39
C LEU A 83 -1.87 -0.73 18.82
N CYS A 84 -2.56 -0.79 17.68
CA CYS A 84 -2.95 -2.06 17.05
C CYS A 84 -1.90 -2.59 16.07
N LYS A 85 -0.81 -1.83 15.84
CA LYS A 85 0.27 -2.14 14.91
C LYS A 85 -0.13 -2.19 13.43
N GLY A 86 -1.35 -1.74 13.11
CA GLY A 86 -1.84 -1.72 11.74
C GLY A 86 -1.22 -0.63 10.89
N TYR A 87 -1.28 -0.84 9.57
CA TYR A 87 -0.78 0.07 8.55
C TYR A 87 -1.91 0.46 7.59
N PHE A 88 -1.97 1.75 7.26
CA PHE A 88 -2.74 2.23 6.12
C PHE A 88 -1.78 2.64 5.02
N LEU A 89 -2.05 2.17 3.80
CA LEU A 89 -1.33 2.50 2.58
C LEU A 89 -2.31 3.23 1.66
N ASP A 90 -1.93 4.40 1.17
CA ASP A 90 -2.65 5.06 0.08
C ASP A 90 -2.50 4.24 -1.23
N ALA A 91 -3.28 4.59 -2.25
CA ALA A 91 -3.22 3.92 -3.54
C ALA A 91 -1.78 3.85 -4.10
N ASP A 92 -1.44 2.76 -4.78
CA ASP A 92 -0.14 2.46 -5.39
C ASP A 92 1.07 2.28 -4.45
N GLU A 93 0.94 2.54 -3.14
CA GLU A 93 2.06 2.43 -2.20
C GLU A 93 2.54 0.98 -1.99
N LEU A 94 1.60 0.02 -2.05
CA LEU A 94 1.91 -1.41 -1.89
C LEU A 94 2.87 -1.92 -2.98
N GLU A 95 2.65 -1.52 -4.24
CA GLU A 95 3.51 -1.93 -5.37
C GLU A 95 4.96 -1.45 -5.14
N VAL A 96 5.11 -0.22 -4.62
CA VAL A 96 6.43 0.35 -4.31
C VAL A 96 7.12 -0.39 -3.16
N ILE A 97 6.38 -0.75 -2.11
CA ILE A 97 6.92 -1.48 -0.96
C ILE A 97 7.37 -2.89 -1.36
N ILE A 98 6.55 -3.61 -2.13
CA ILE A 98 6.90 -4.95 -2.63
C ILE A 98 8.12 -4.88 -3.55
N ALA A 99 8.16 -3.92 -4.47
CA ALA A 99 9.30 -3.74 -5.37
C ALA A 99 10.59 -3.41 -4.61
N ALA A 100 10.51 -2.63 -3.53
CA ALA A 100 11.66 -2.31 -2.68
C ALA A 100 12.14 -3.52 -1.84
N ALA A 101 11.23 -4.39 -1.41
CA ALA A 101 11.54 -5.57 -0.60
C ALA A 101 12.06 -6.76 -1.42
N ALA A 102 11.70 -6.88 -2.69
CA ALA A 102 12.15 -7.94 -3.60
C ALA A 102 13.62 -7.81 -4.04
N VAL A 103 14.31 -6.72 -3.68
CA VAL A 103 15.76 -6.59 -3.92
C VAL A 103 16.49 -7.37 -2.83
N PRO A 104 17.31 -8.39 -3.17
CA PRO A 104 18.06 -9.13 -2.17
C PRO A 104 18.95 -8.15 -1.41
N VAL A 105 18.76 -8.10 -0.08
CA VAL A 105 19.57 -7.32 0.84
C VAL A 105 20.96 -7.97 0.95
N ALA A 106 21.78 -7.77 -0.08
CA ALA A 106 23.22 -7.79 0.02
C ALA A 106 23.68 -6.34 0.02
N ALA A 107 24.44 -6.01 1.07
CA ALA A 107 25.12 -4.75 1.36
C ALA A 107 25.34 -3.79 0.19
N GLU A 108 25.14 -2.49 0.42
CA GLU A 108 26.28 -1.64 0.80
C GLU A 108 25.84 -0.22 1.19
N ALA A 109 26.51 0.26 2.24
CA ALA A 109 26.48 1.62 2.71
C ALA A 109 27.47 2.49 1.91
N LYS A 110 27.12 3.79 1.85
CA LYS A 110 27.96 4.99 1.61
C LYS A 110 28.11 5.46 0.15
N LYS A 111 27.51 6.62 -0.13
CA LYS A 111 28.27 7.88 -0.21
C LYS A 111 27.40 9.10 0.12
N LYS A 112 27.98 9.99 0.93
CA LYS A 112 27.41 11.26 1.45
C LYS A 112 27.44 12.40 0.42
N ALA A 113 26.53 13.36 0.68
CA ALA A 113 26.59 14.81 0.43
C ALA A 113 26.48 15.28 -1.04
N SER A 114 25.85 16.41 -1.37
CA SER A 114 25.63 17.63 -0.58
C SER A 114 24.37 18.39 -1.03
N ALA A 115 23.74 19.08 -0.08
CA ALA A 115 22.88 20.22 -0.34
C ALA A 115 23.75 21.44 -0.72
N ALA A 116 23.46 22.08 -1.85
CA ALA A 116 23.84 23.46 -2.16
C ALA A 116 22.96 23.98 -3.31
N ASP A 117 22.21 25.05 -3.02
CA ASP A 117 21.77 26.11 -3.93
C ASP A 117 20.97 25.73 -5.20
N ILE A 118 19.69 25.41 -5.02
CA ILE A 118 18.69 25.65 -6.08
C ILE A 118 17.46 26.24 -5.40
N ASP A 119 17.25 27.55 -5.52
CA ASP A 119 15.92 28.15 -5.42
C ASP A 119 15.15 27.69 -6.68
N PRO A 120 14.27 26.67 -6.62
CA PRO A 120 13.72 26.08 -7.83
C PRO A 120 12.58 26.91 -8.42
N GLY A 121 12.25 28.06 -7.82
CA GLY A 121 11.02 28.80 -8.11
C GLY A 121 9.76 27.93 -7.95
N PRO A 122 8.56 28.50 -8.06
CA PRO A 122 7.37 27.69 -8.22
C PRO A 122 7.42 27.05 -9.61
N ARG A 123 7.83 25.80 -9.70
CA ARG A 123 7.77 25.04 -10.96
C ARG A 123 6.30 25.02 -11.42
N GLU A 124 6.01 25.45 -12.64
CA GLU A 124 4.66 25.53 -13.21
C GLU A 124 4.38 24.36 -14.18
N PHE A 125 3.12 24.07 -14.45
CA PHE A 125 2.68 23.11 -15.47
C PHE A 125 1.46 23.63 -16.23
N ASP A 126 1.29 23.19 -17.47
CA ASP A 126 0.10 23.48 -18.28
C ASP A 126 -0.92 22.36 -18.07
N CYS A 127 -2.13 22.72 -17.63
CA CYS A 127 -3.20 21.76 -17.37
C CYS A 127 -3.67 21.12 -18.67
N LEU A 128 -3.67 19.79 -18.75
CA LEU A 128 -4.13 19.07 -19.95
C LEU A 128 -5.61 19.28 -20.29
N LYS A 129 -6.42 19.74 -19.34
CA LYS A 129 -7.87 19.90 -19.51
C LYS A 129 -8.29 21.32 -19.87
N CYS A 130 -7.75 22.34 -19.19
CA CYS A 130 -8.08 23.74 -19.48
C CYS A 130 -7.00 24.51 -20.24
N GLY A 131 -5.79 23.97 -20.36
CA GLY A 131 -4.66 24.61 -21.05
C GLY A 131 -3.99 25.75 -20.28
N GLU A 132 -4.52 26.14 -19.12
CA GLU A 132 -3.93 27.19 -18.29
C GLU A 132 -2.73 26.69 -17.47
N ARG A 133 -1.86 27.64 -17.10
CA ARG A 133 -0.59 27.38 -16.43
C ARG A 133 -0.72 27.57 -14.91
N PHE A 134 -0.33 26.57 -14.13
CA PHE A 134 -0.51 26.53 -12.67
C PHE A 134 0.78 26.13 -11.95
N PRO A 135 0.96 26.50 -10.67
CA PRO A 135 2.02 25.95 -9.83
C PRO A 135 1.88 24.43 -9.69
N ILE A 136 2.99 23.69 -9.76
CA ILE A 136 3.03 22.22 -9.59
C ILE A 136 2.40 21.78 -8.25
N ALA A 137 2.43 22.63 -7.23
CA ALA A 137 1.76 22.36 -5.95
C ALA A 137 0.23 22.16 -6.07
N LYS A 138 -0.39 22.56 -7.19
CA LYS A 138 -1.82 22.38 -7.50
C LYS A 138 -2.06 21.36 -8.63
N ALA A 139 -1.07 20.52 -8.92
CA ALA A 139 -1.13 19.53 -10.00
C ALA A 139 -1.66 18.18 -9.50
N TYR A 140 -2.59 17.61 -10.24
CA TYR A 140 -3.00 16.21 -10.12
C TYR A 140 -2.45 15.43 -11.31
N SER A 141 -1.78 14.31 -11.05
CA SER A 141 -1.22 13.44 -12.08
C SER A 141 -2.33 12.62 -12.74
N VAL A 142 -2.33 12.59 -14.08
CA VAL A 142 -3.22 11.75 -14.88
C VAL A 142 -2.43 11.08 -16.00
N PRO A 143 -2.93 9.99 -16.61
CA PRO A 143 -2.29 9.43 -17.80
C PRO A 143 -2.09 10.52 -18.88
N GLY A 144 -0.85 10.68 -19.33
CA GLY A 144 -0.47 11.69 -20.33
C GLY A 144 -0.01 13.05 -19.77
N GLY A 145 -0.13 13.32 -18.46
CA GLY A 145 0.41 14.55 -17.88
C GLY A 145 -0.28 14.96 -16.57
N ARG A 146 -0.69 16.22 -16.47
CA ARG A 146 -1.23 16.79 -15.22
C ARG A 146 -2.45 17.67 -15.48
N ILE A 147 -3.36 17.72 -14.52
CA ILE A 147 -4.52 18.62 -14.54
C ILE A 147 -4.54 19.48 -13.26
N CYS A 148 -5.21 20.64 -13.32
CA CYS A 148 -5.36 21.53 -12.17
C CYS A 148 -6.49 21.12 -11.22
N ASP A 149 -6.46 21.66 -10.01
CA ASP A 149 -7.48 21.45 -8.97
C ASP A 149 -8.92 21.79 -9.44
N GLY A 150 -9.10 22.83 -10.27
CA GLY A 150 -10.40 23.13 -10.85
C GLY A 150 -10.87 22.13 -11.91
N CYS A 151 -9.95 21.33 -12.46
CA CYS A 151 -10.21 20.34 -13.50
C CYS A 151 -10.35 18.90 -12.98
N SER A 152 -9.91 18.65 -11.74
CA SER A 152 -9.94 17.34 -11.07
C SER A 152 -11.33 16.96 -10.51
N GLY A 153 -12.26 17.92 -10.44
CA GLY A 153 -13.64 17.67 -10.03
C GLY A 153 -14.35 16.73 -11.00
N PHE A 154 -14.62 15.51 -10.54
CA PHE A 154 -15.30 14.39 -11.21
C PHE A 154 -14.37 13.45 -12.00
N VAL A 155 -13.77 12.49 -11.29
CA VAL A 155 -13.33 11.22 -11.90
C VAL A 155 -14.55 10.28 -11.86
N PRO A 156 -15.17 9.91 -13.00
CA PRO A 156 -16.22 8.90 -12.99
C PRO A 156 -15.62 7.58 -12.50
N ALA A 157 -16.34 6.90 -11.59
CA ALA A 157 -16.00 5.55 -11.15
C ALA A 157 -15.91 4.65 -12.39
N THR A 158 -14.68 4.30 -12.79
CA THR A 158 -14.48 3.37 -13.88
C THR A 158 -14.89 1.99 -13.40
N THR A 159 -15.82 1.35 -14.11
CA THR A 159 -16.31 -0.01 -13.88
C THR A 159 -15.33 -1.10 -14.27
N GLU A 160 -14.05 -0.76 -14.47
CA GLU A 160 -12.98 -1.75 -14.58
C GLU A 160 -12.42 -2.03 -13.19
N PRO A 161 -12.18 -3.29 -12.80
CA PRO A 161 -11.47 -3.57 -11.56
C PRO A 161 -10.13 -2.86 -11.65
N SER A 162 -9.84 -2.05 -10.64
CA SER A 162 -8.70 -1.16 -10.67
C SER A 162 -7.40 -1.96 -10.83
N LYS A 163 -6.34 -1.29 -11.29
CA LYS A 163 -5.02 -1.93 -11.42
C LYS A 163 -4.61 -2.62 -10.11
N LEU A 164 -4.98 -2.01 -8.97
CA LEU A 164 -4.76 -2.57 -7.64
C LEU A 164 -5.59 -3.84 -7.39
N VAL A 165 -6.88 -3.85 -7.74
CA VAL A 165 -7.71 -5.07 -7.64
C VAL A 165 -7.14 -6.19 -8.53
N LYS A 166 -6.72 -5.88 -9.75
CA LYS A 166 -6.07 -6.85 -10.66
C LYS A 166 -4.74 -7.36 -10.08
N PHE A 167 -3.95 -6.48 -9.45
CA PHE A 167 -2.69 -6.84 -8.79
C PHE A 167 -2.91 -7.73 -7.57
N ILE A 168 -3.85 -7.36 -6.68
CA ILE A 168 -4.28 -8.15 -5.52
C ILE A 168 -4.78 -9.51 -5.98
N THR A 169 -5.68 -9.57 -6.98
CA THR A 169 -6.21 -10.82 -7.52
C THR A 169 -5.08 -11.68 -8.12
N GLY A 170 -4.12 -11.08 -8.82
CA GLY A 170 -2.94 -11.79 -9.32
C GLY A 170 -2.04 -12.35 -8.21
N LEU A 171 -1.92 -11.65 -7.08
CA LEU A 171 -1.25 -12.19 -5.88
C LEU A 171 -2.02 -13.38 -5.27
N LEU A 172 -3.37 -13.37 -5.31
CA LEU A 172 -4.19 -14.52 -4.89
C LEU A 172 -3.93 -15.76 -5.74
N GLU A 173 -3.82 -15.58 -7.05
CA GLU A 173 -3.64 -16.69 -8.00
C GLU A 173 -2.21 -17.26 -8.01
N ALA A 174 -1.24 -16.53 -7.48
CA ALA A 174 0.17 -16.92 -7.45
C ALA A 174 0.56 -17.79 -6.25
N VAL A 175 -0.34 -18.09 -5.30
CA VAL A 175 -0.03 -18.97 -4.16
C VAL A 175 0.00 -20.43 -4.62
N PRO A 176 1.16 -21.11 -4.66
CA PRO A 176 1.19 -22.53 -4.95
C PRO A 176 0.45 -23.25 -3.81
N THR A 177 -0.65 -23.91 -4.16
CA THR A 177 -1.32 -24.83 -3.24
C THR A 177 -0.30 -25.87 -2.81
N HIS A 178 0.22 -25.75 -1.60
CA HIS A 178 1.03 -26.80 -0.99
C HIS A 178 0.10 -27.99 -0.78
N HIS A 179 -0.01 -28.83 -1.81
CA HIS A 179 -0.56 -30.16 -1.68
C HIS A 179 0.36 -30.91 -0.72
N HIS A 180 -0.13 -31.08 0.50
CA HIS A 180 0.43 -31.95 1.51
C HIS A 180 0.41 -33.40 0.96
N ARG A 181 1.45 -33.79 0.21
CA ARG A 181 1.70 -35.20 -0.11
C ARG A 181 2.15 -35.89 1.17
N SER A 182 1.18 -36.40 1.92
CA SER A 182 1.43 -37.41 2.96
C SER A 182 2.00 -38.66 2.28
N ARG A 183 3.33 -38.77 2.26
CA ARG A 183 4.02 -40.05 2.14
C ARG A 183 3.77 -40.80 3.45
N PHE A 184 2.78 -41.68 3.49
CA PHE A 184 2.76 -42.75 4.49
C PHE A 184 3.56 -43.94 3.96
N SER A 185 4.56 -44.27 4.76
CA SER A 185 5.62 -45.25 4.55
C SER A 185 5.12 -46.67 4.37
N LEU A 186 5.80 -47.41 3.48
CA LEU A 186 5.87 -48.87 3.56
C LEU A 186 6.29 -49.30 4.97
N GLY A 187 5.45 -50.11 5.61
CA GLY A 187 5.78 -50.86 6.81
C GLY A 187 5.36 -52.30 6.62
N ARG A 188 6.27 -53.14 6.14
CA ARG A 188 6.18 -54.61 6.23
C ARG A 188 6.04 -54.99 7.70
N SER A 189 5.09 -55.84 8.03
CA SER A 189 5.20 -56.74 9.18
C SER A 189 4.48 -58.04 8.85
N PHE A 190 5.33 -59.06 8.78
CA PHE A 190 5.09 -60.45 8.51
C PHE A 190 4.81 -61.11 9.87
N PHE A 191 3.67 -61.76 10.07
CA PHE A 191 3.53 -62.77 11.13
C PHE A 191 2.40 -63.75 10.80
N ASP A 192 2.82 -65.02 10.71
CA ASP A 192 2.13 -66.33 10.68
C ASP A 192 0.70 -66.43 10.13
#